data_AF-A0A2V7CLX0-F1
#
_entry.id   AF-A0A2V7CLX0-F1
#
_cell.length_a   1.000
_cell.length_b   1.000
_cell.length_c   1.000
_cell.angle_alpha   90.00
_cell.angle_beta   90.00
_cell.angle_gamma   90.00
#
_symmetry.space_group_name_H-M   'P 1'
#
loop_
_entity.id
_entity.type
_entity.pdbx_description
1 polymer ?
#
loop_
_entity_poly.entity_id
_entity_poly.type
_entity_poly.pdbx_seq_one_letter_code
_entity_poly.pdbx_strand_id
1 'polypeptide(L)' 'MSRLAELLAMPMEQAMRELERLLITRALVMAGGNKTEAARLLQMRRQQLYARIAELRIE' A
#
# COMPACT_ATOMS: atom_id res chain seq x y z
N MET A 1 -5.53 13.92 15.43
CA MET A 1 -5.30 14.60 14.14
C MET A 1 -5.81 13.70 13.03
N SER A 2 -6.11 14.21 11.83
CA SER A 2 -6.51 13.34 10.71
C SER A 2 -5.26 12.68 10.09
N ARG A 3 -5.37 11.43 9.62
CA ARG A 3 -4.27 10.70 8.97
C ARG A 3 -3.74 11.41 7.71
N LEU A 4 -4.57 12.21 7.06
CA LEU A 4 -4.13 13.06 5.94
C LEU A 4 -3.16 14.17 6.40
N ALA A 5 -3.42 14.78 7.57
CA ALA A 5 -2.53 15.80 8.12
C ALA A 5 -1.15 15.22 8.47
N GLU A 6 -1.09 13.98 8.95
CA GLU A 6 0.17 13.28 9.23
C GLU A 6 0.99 13.05 7.94
N LEU A 7 0.35 12.59 6.86
CA LEU A 7 1.03 12.39 5.57
C LEU A 7 1.57 13.71 5.00
N LEU A 8 0.83 14.81 5.12
CA LEU A 8 1.24 16.13 4.62
C LEU A 8 2.35 16.79 5.46
N ALA A 9 2.56 16.34 6.70
CA ALA A 9 3.62 16.85 7.57
C ALA A 9 4.96 16.14 7.35
N MET A 10 4.99 15.05 6.59
CA MET A 10 6.20 14.27 6.30
C MET A 10 6.92 14.76 5.03
N PRO A 11 8.24 14.51 4.89
CA PRO A 11 8.93 14.65 3.61
C PRO A 11 8.27 13.79 2.52
N MET A 12 8.27 14.30 1.28
CA MET A 12 7.56 13.69 0.15
C MET A 12 7.83 12.18 -0.01
N GLU A 13 9.10 11.78 0.03
CA GLU A 13 9.52 10.36 -0.07
C GLU A 13 8.90 9.46 1.01
N GLN A 14 8.80 9.98 2.24
CA GLN A 14 8.23 9.23 3.36
C GLN A 14 6.70 9.17 3.28
N ALA A 15 6.06 10.30 2.92
CA ALA A 15 4.63 10.38 2.71
C ALA A 15 4.16 9.42 1.61
N MET A 16 4.91 9.33 0.49
CA MET A 16 4.61 8.42 -0.60
C MET A 16 4.71 6.95 -0.17
N ARG A 17 5.75 6.57 0.58
CA ARG A 17 5.88 5.19 1.10
C ARG A 17 4.76 4.81 2.05
N GLU A 18 4.35 5.73 2.93
CA GLU A 18 3.26 5.44 3.87
C GLU A 18 1.90 5.41 3.16
N LEU A 19 1.66 6.29 2.19
CA LEU A 19 0.46 6.20 1.37
C LEU A 19 0.40 4.88 0.59
N GLU A 20 1.51 4.46 -0.01
CA GLU A 20 1.60 3.17 -0.72
C GLU A 20 1.33 1.99 0.22
N ARG A 21 1.94 1.99 1.42
CA ARG A 21 1.68 0.98 2.47
C ARG A 21 0.19 0.90 2.84
N LEU A 22 -0.45 2.05 3.06
CA LEU A 22 -1.87 2.13 3.42
C LEU A 22 -2.77 1.59 2.30
N LEU A 23 -2.48 1.94 1.04
CA LEU A 23 -3.25 1.47 -0.11
C LEU A 23 -3.12 -0.04 -0.30
N ILE A 24 -1.89 -0.57 -0.21
CA ILE A 24 -1.63 -2.00 -0.32
C ILE A 24 -2.31 -2.78 0.81
N THR A 25 -2.16 -2.33 2.05
CA THR A 25 -2.78 -2.97 3.21
C THR A 25 -4.30 -2.99 3.09
N ARG A 26 -4.91 -1.86 2.68
CA ARG A 26 -6.35 -1.79 2.44
C ARG A 26 -6.80 -2.78 1.36
N ALA A 27 -6.08 -2.87 0.25
CA ALA A 27 -6.42 -3.80 -0.83
C ALA A 27 -6.29 -5.27 -0.39
N LEU A 28 -5.28 -5.61 0.40
CA LEU A 28 -5.12 -6.96 0.96
C LEU A 28 -6.28 -7.33 1.89
N VAL A 29 -6.69 -6.40 2.77
CA VAL A 29 -7.86 -6.60 3.64
C VAL A 29 -9.14 -6.79 2.82
N MET A 30 -9.39 -5.92 1.83
CA MET A 30 -10.56 -6.03 0.95
C MET A 30 -10.57 -7.32 0.13
N ALA A 31 -9.41 -7.84 -0.23
CA ALA A 31 -9.25 -9.09 -0.95
C ALA A 31 -9.23 -10.35 -0.05
N GLY A 32 -9.40 -10.20 1.27
CA GLY A 32 -9.30 -11.33 2.22
C GLY A 32 -7.94 -12.01 2.20
N GLY A 33 -6.86 -11.25 1.96
CA GLY A 33 -5.48 -11.77 1.85
C GLY A 33 -5.11 -12.33 0.48
N ASN A 34 -6.05 -12.40 -0.48
CA ASN A 34 -5.73 -12.84 -1.84
C ASN A 34 -4.92 -11.78 -2.58
N LYS A 35 -3.60 -12.00 -2.68
CA LYS A 35 -2.66 -11.07 -3.30
C LYS A 35 -2.91 -10.84 -4.81
N THR A 36 -3.51 -11.80 -5.51
CA THR A 36 -3.93 -11.63 -6.92
C THR A 36 -5.06 -10.62 -7.03
N GLU A 37 -6.07 -10.77 -6.17
CA GLU A 37 -7.23 -9.90 -6.15
C GLU A 37 -6.87 -8.50 -5.63
N ALA A 38 -5.98 -8.41 -4.63
CA ALA A 38 -5.45 -7.13 -4.17
C ALA A 38 -4.72 -6.38 -5.31
N ALA A 39 -3.91 -7.08 -6.12
CA ALA A 39 -3.26 -6.46 -7.28
C ALA A 39 -4.28 -5.95 -8.30
N ARG A 40 -5.38 -6.70 -8.53
CA ARG A 40 -6.48 -6.29 -9.40
C ARG A 40 -7.18 -5.03 -8.87
N LEU A 41 -7.46 -4.96 -7.58
CA LEU A 41 -8.06 -3.79 -6.92
C LEU A 41 -7.17 -2.55 -7.01
N LEU A 42 -5.85 -2.73 -6.95
CA LEU A 42 -4.86 -1.66 -7.09
C LEU A 42 -4.53 -1.32 -8.54
N GLN A 43 -5.09 -2.04 -9.52
CA GLN A 43 -4.74 -1.93 -10.93
C GLN A 43 -3.23 -2.10 -11.22
N MET A 44 -2.58 -2.96 -10.44
CA MET A 44 -1.15 -3.26 -10.55
C MET A 44 -0.92 -4.65 -11.15
N ARG A 45 0.25 -4.84 -11.76
CA ARG A 45 0.72 -6.19 -12.08
C ARG A 45 1.05 -6.92 -10.78
N ARG A 46 0.71 -8.22 -10.69
CA ARG A 46 0.96 -9.05 -9.50
C ARG A 46 2.41 -9.01 -9.03
N GLN A 47 3.37 -9.10 -9.96
CA GLN A 47 4.80 -9.04 -9.64
C GLN A 47 5.21 -7.70 -9.00
N GLN A 48 4.64 -6.58 -9.47
CA GLN A 48 4.90 -5.27 -8.87
C GLN A 48 4.34 -5.22 -7.45
N LEU A 49 3.12 -5.71 -7.22
CA LEU A 49 2.56 -5.77 -5.88
C LEU A 49 3.44 -6.61 -4.94
N TYR A 50 3.93 -7.77 -5.40
CA TYR A 50 4.75 -8.65 -4.56
C TYR A 50 6.08 -7.97 -4.20
N ALA A 51 6.73 -7.30 -5.15
CA ALA A 51 7.93 -6.53 -4.91
C ALA A 51 7.69 -5.42 -3.88
N ARG A 52 6.57 -4.68 -3.99
CA ARG A 52 6.21 -3.63 -3.04
C ARG A 52 5.88 -4.17 -1.65
N ILE A 53 5.17 -5.29 -1.54
CA ILE A 53 4.89 -5.95 -0.25
C ILE A 53 6.21 -6.32 0.44
N ALA A 54 7.17 -6.88 -0.30
CA ALA A 54 8.47 -7.24 0.25
C ALA A 54 9.30 -6.00 0.66
N GLU A 55 9.36 -4.98 -0.22
CA GLU A 55 10.09 -3.73 0.02
C GLU A 55 9.54 -2.99 1.24
N LEU A 56 8.21 -2.90 1.35
CA LEU A 56 7.54 -2.21 2.43
C LEU A 56 7.40 -3.08 3.68
N ARG A 57 7.70 -4.38 3.62
CA ARG A 57 7.54 -5.35 4.73
C ARG A 57 6.11 -5.39 5.26
N ILE A 58 5.15 -5.62 4.36
CA ILE A 58 3.73 -5.80 4.69
C ILE A 58 3.45 -7.29 4.85
N GLU A 59 2.80 -7.68 5.95
CA GLU A 59 2.46 -9.08 6.28
C GLU A 59 1.13 -9.54 5.65
#